data_AF-A0A1B8D8P5-F1
#
_entry.id   AF-A0A1B8D8P5-F1
#
_cell.length_a   1.000
_cell.length_b   1.000
_cell.length_c   1.000
_cell.angle_alpha   90.00
_cell.angle_beta   90.00
_cell.angle_gamma   90.00
#
_symmetry.space_group_name_H-M   'P 1'
#
loop_
_entity.id
_entity.type
_entity.pdbx_description
1 polymer ?
#
loop_
_entity_poly.entity_id
_entity_poly.type
_entity_poly.pdbx_seq_one_letter_code
_entity_poly.pdbx_strand_id
1 'polypeptide(L)'
;MPCHSTPWRSHLVHPTLNAWALTCEPPLDIPACTPESAAYRDEADRFFDDPKGFLSREVGSREKPWPQYVVGFEGIEGVLVEWHEETGSQYEVVRKWSGFNSHWIDDERRKGRVVVWEFKERVKA
;
A
#
# COMPACT_ATOMS: atom_id res chain seq x y z
N MET A 1 2.48 -1.29 2.10
CA MET A 1 3.57 -1.60 3.06
C MET A 1 4.54 -2.54 2.38
N PRO A 2 5.86 -2.41 2.56
CA PRO A 2 6.80 -3.40 2.07
C PRO A 2 6.57 -4.73 2.79
N CYS A 3 6.35 -5.78 1.99
CA CYS A 3 6.39 -7.24 2.21
C CYS A 3 6.78 -7.85 3.57
N HIS A 4 7.76 -7.33 4.31
CA HIS A 4 8.21 -7.90 5.59
C HIS A 4 8.07 -6.95 6.79
N SER A 5 7.40 -5.81 6.60
CA SER A 5 7.29 -4.74 7.60
C SER A 5 6.05 -4.87 8.49
N THR A 6 5.17 -5.84 8.21
CA THR A 6 3.91 -6.02 8.93
C THR A 6 3.83 -7.40 9.58
N PRO A 7 4.53 -7.62 10.72
CA PRO A 7 4.27 -8.78 11.58
C PRO A 7 2.81 -8.83 12.07
N TRP A 8 2.05 -7.76 11.86
CA TRP A 8 0.60 -7.70 12.09
C TRP A 8 -0.23 -8.59 11.18
N ARG A 9 0.22 -8.95 9.97
CA ARG A 9 -0.62 -9.77 9.05
C ARG A 9 -0.91 -11.17 9.61
N SER A 10 -0.03 -11.72 10.45
CA SER A 10 -0.28 -12.98 11.18
C SER A 10 -1.26 -12.82 12.34
N HIS A 11 -1.45 -11.61 12.86
CA HIS A 11 -2.39 -11.29 13.93
C HIS A 11 -3.73 -10.73 13.41
N LEU A 12 -3.80 -10.43 12.11
CA LEU A 12 -4.95 -9.85 11.43
C LEU A 12 -5.81 -10.95 10.79
N VAL A 13 -6.21 -11.94 11.61
CA VAL A 13 -7.01 -13.09 11.17
C VAL A 13 -8.41 -12.94 11.75
N HIS A 14 -9.38 -12.58 10.89
CA HIS A 14 -10.79 -12.51 11.26
C HIS A 14 -11.66 -13.05 10.12
N PRO A 15 -12.69 -13.87 10.38
CA PRO A 15 -13.45 -14.56 9.32
C PRO A 15 -14.08 -13.65 8.27
N THR A 16 -14.46 -12.43 8.66
CA THR A 16 -15.08 -11.44 7.77
C THR A 16 -14.09 -10.44 7.17
N LEU A 17 -12.80 -10.57 7.50
CA LEU A 17 -11.78 -9.64 7.06
C LEU A 17 -11.22 -10.08 5.70
N ASN A 18 -11.52 -9.29 4.68
CA ASN A 18 -10.89 -9.42 3.38
C ASN A 18 -9.79 -8.37 3.25
N ALA A 19 -8.53 -8.82 3.26
CA ALA A 19 -7.37 -7.93 3.25
C ALA A 19 -6.27 -8.44 2.31
N TRP A 20 -5.83 -7.59 1.41
CA TRP A 20 -4.69 -7.81 0.53
C TRP A 20 -3.55 -6.84 0.87
N ALA A 21 -2.34 -7.15 0.45
CA ALA A 21 -1.16 -6.35 0.69
C ALA A 21 -0.24 -6.41 -0.54
N LEU A 22 0.56 -5.37 -0.77
CA LEU A 22 1.57 -5.35 -1.82
C LEU A 22 2.59 -6.47 -1.56
N THR A 23 2.82 -7.33 -2.55
CA THR A 23 3.78 -8.42 -2.45
C THR A 23 5.20 -7.96 -2.78
N CYS A 24 6.19 -8.67 -2.25
CA CYS A 24 7.59 -8.56 -2.69
C CYS A 24 8.23 -9.93 -2.90
N GLU A 25 7.47 -10.86 -3.48
CA GLU A 25 8.00 -12.20 -3.70
C GLU A 25 9.17 -12.13 -4.69
N PRO A 26 10.32 -12.75 -4.37
CA PRO A 26 11.44 -12.81 -5.30
C PRO A 26 11.07 -13.68 -6.50
N PRO A 27 11.65 -13.43 -7.69
CA PRO A 27 11.35 -14.21 -8.87
C PRO A 27 11.97 -15.60 -8.71
N LEU A 28 11.14 -16.63 -8.57
CA LEU A 28 11.61 -18.01 -8.41
C LEU A 28 12.13 -18.62 -9.71
N ASP A 29 11.68 -18.08 -10.85
CA ASP A 29 12.01 -18.57 -12.19
C ASP A 29 13.25 -17.90 -12.80
N ILE A 30 13.80 -16.86 -12.15
CA ILE A 30 14.99 -16.14 -12.61
C ILE A 30 16.20 -16.57 -11.77
N PRO A 31 17.28 -17.08 -12.39
CA PRO A 31 18.48 -17.46 -11.66
C PRO A 31 19.09 -16.26 -10.92
N ALA A 32 19.54 -16.50 -9.69
CA ALA A 32 20.19 -15.49 -8.87
C ALA A 32 21.45 -14.92 -9.54
N CYS A 33 21.75 -13.64 -9.28
CA CYS A 33 22.94 -12.93 -9.77
C CYS A 33 22.99 -12.77 -11.31
N THR A 34 21.85 -12.81 -11.98
CA THR A 34 21.71 -12.45 -13.40
C THR A 34 21.33 -10.98 -13.56
N PRO A 35 21.64 -10.33 -14.71
CA PRO A 35 21.15 -8.99 -15.01
C PRO A 35 19.62 -8.89 -14.94
N GLU A 36 18.92 -9.96 -15.29
CA GLU A 36 17.47 -10.10 -15.20
C GLU A 36 16.99 -10.09 -13.74
N SER A 37 17.70 -10.77 -12.83
CA SER A 37 17.40 -10.73 -11.39
C SER A 37 17.64 -9.34 -10.78
N ALA A 38 18.62 -8.58 -11.30
CA ALA A 38 18.90 -7.22 -10.85
C ALA A 38 17.87 -6.20 -11.37
N ALA A 39 17.23 -6.50 -12.52
CA ALA A 39 16.17 -5.69 -13.10
C ALA A 39 14.77 -6.05 -12.60
N TYR A 40 14.66 -7.09 -11.76
CA TYR A 40 13.37 -7.51 -11.21
C TYR A 40 12.71 -6.41 -10.38
N ARG A 41 11.40 -6.21 -10.61
CA ARG A 41 10.57 -5.24 -9.91
C ARG A 41 9.37 -5.94 -9.31
N ASP A 42 9.29 -5.94 -8.00
CA ASP A 42 8.13 -6.47 -7.29
C ASP A 42 6.94 -5.48 -7.28
N GLU A 43 5.81 -5.91 -6.72
CA GLU A 43 4.60 -5.09 -6.66
C GLU A 43 4.80 -3.84 -5.78
N ALA A 44 5.53 -3.97 -4.68
CA ALA A 44 5.82 -2.83 -3.81
C ALA A 44 6.71 -1.80 -4.52
N ASP A 45 7.74 -2.23 -5.24
CA ASP A 45 8.59 -1.37 -6.05
C ASP A 45 7.78 -0.64 -7.12
N ARG A 46 6.89 -1.32 -7.85
CA ARG A 46 5.99 -0.67 -8.82
C ARG A 46 5.09 0.38 -8.17
N PHE A 47 4.58 0.08 -6.97
CA PHE A 47 3.80 1.05 -6.21
C PHE A 47 4.64 2.26 -5.79
N PHE A 48 5.85 2.07 -5.26
CA PHE A 48 6.67 3.19 -4.80
C PHE A 48 7.29 4.01 -5.94
N ASP A 49 7.47 3.42 -7.13
CA ASP A 49 7.95 4.12 -8.33
C ASP A 49 6.86 5.04 -8.95
N ASP A 50 5.61 4.59 -9.04
CA ASP A 50 4.47 5.38 -9.54
C ASP A 50 3.19 5.07 -8.74
N PRO A 51 3.06 5.62 -7.53
CA PRO A 51 1.98 5.23 -6.63
C PRO A 51 0.61 5.68 -7.13
N LYS A 52 0.51 6.86 -7.77
CA LYS A 52 -0.76 7.35 -8.34
C LYS A 52 -1.20 6.51 -9.53
N GLY A 53 -0.28 6.18 -10.45
CA GLY A 53 -0.58 5.30 -11.57
C GLY A 53 -0.90 3.88 -11.13
N PHE A 54 -0.26 3.36 -10.09
CA PHE A 54 -0.59 2.07 -9.51
C PHE A 54 -2.03 2.03 -8.97
N LEU A 55 -2.43 3.03 -8.17
CA LEU A 55 -3.80 3.15 -7.64
C LEU A 55 -4.85 3.18 -8.76
N SER A 56 -4.58 3.86 -9.86
CA SER A 56 -5.53 3.96 -10.98
C SER A 56 -5.56 2.71 -11.89
N ARG A 57 -4.46 1.97 -12.02
CA ARG A 57 -4.34 0.83 -12.95
C ARG A 57 -4.58 -0.53 -12.30
N GLU A 58 -4.09 -0.73 -11.09
CA GLU A 58 -4.04 -2.06 -10.45
C GLU A 58 -5.08 -2.22 -9.33
N VAL A 59 -5.49 -1.11 -8.70
CA VAL A 59 -6.49 -1.11 -7.63
C VAL A 59 -7.90 -0.92 -8.20
N GLY A 60 -8.87 -1.67 -7.66
CA GLY A 60 -10.22 -1.80 -8.20
C GLY A 60 -10.40 -2.99 -9.16
N SER A 61 -9.37 -3.82 -9.31
CA SER A 61 -9.45 -5.09 -10.03
C SER A 61 -10.14 -6.18 -9.18
N ARG A 62 -10.48 -7.32 -9.81
CA ARG A 62 -11.07 -8.48 -9.10
C ARG A 62 -10.14 -9.04 -8.02
N GLU A 63 -8.84 -8.92 -8.21
CA GLU A 63 -7.81 -9.42 -7.28
C GLU A 63 -7.52 -8.40 -6.17
N LYS A 64 -7.64 -7.09 -6.46
CA LYS A 64 -7.37 -6.00 -5.54
C LYS A 64 -8.55 -5.04 -5.52
N PRO A 65 -9.68 -5.43 -4.91
CA PRO A 65 -10.83 -4.55 -4.79
C PRO A 65 -10.49 -3.33 -3.94
N TRP A 66 -11.18 -2.21 -4.19
CA TRP A 66 -11.03 -1.00 -3.39
C TRP A 66 -11.35 -1.31 -1.91
N PRO A 67 -10.40 -1.07 -0.99
CA PRO A 67 -10.60 -1.38 0.42
C PRO A 67 -11.33 -0.23 1.13
N GLN A 68 -12.03 -0.55 2.23
CA GLN A 68 -12.58 0.46 3.14
C GLN A 68 -11.49 1.11 4.00
N TYR A 69 -10.42 0.37 4.31
CA TYR A 69 -9.31 0.83 5.13
C TYR A 69 -7.97 0.59 4.41
N VAL A 70 -7.13 1.61 4.38
CA VAL A 70 -5.77 1.54 3.87
C VAL A 70 -4.80 1.67 5.04
N VAL A 71 -3.81 0.78 5.09
CA VAL A 71 -2.76 0.80 6.10
C VAL A 71 -1.41 1.00 5.43
N GLY A 72 -0.69 2.03 5.85
CA GLY A 72 0.59 2.38 5.27
C GLY A 72 1.45 3.21 6.21
N PHE A 73 2.56 3.72 5.69
CA PHE A 73 3.43 4.64 6.41
C PHE A 73 3.06 6.08 6.08
N GLU A 74 3.24 6.97 7.04
CA GLU A 74 2.90 8.40 6.94
C GLU A 74 3.33 9.06 5.62
N GLY A 75 4.46 8.66 5.03
CA GLY A 75 4.93 9.17 3.74
C GLY A 75 3.97 8.98 2.55
N ILE A 76 3.03 8.02 2.60
CA ILE A 76 2.07 7.81 1.49
C ILE A 76 0.83 8.71 1.59
N GLU A 77 0.67 9.46 2.68
CA GLU A 77 -0.53 10.28 2.91
C GLU A 77 -0.73 11.32 1.80
N GLY A 78 0.33 12.03 1.41
CA GLY A 78 0.29 13.03 0.35
C GLY A 78 -0.17 12.43 -0.98
N VAL A 79 0.35 11.26 -1.34
CA VAL A 79 -0.05 10.54 -2.56
C VAL A 79 -1.55 10.22 -2.54
N LEU A 80 -2.07 9.71 -1.42
CA LEU A 80 -3.49 9.34 -1.32
C LEU A 80 -4.41 10.55 -1.47
N VAL A 81 -4.03 11.69 -0.87
CA VAL A 81 -4.80 12.94 -0.97
C VAL A 81 -4.73 13.52 -2.39
N GLU A 82 -3.53 13.64 -2.96
CA GLU A 82 -3.35 14.14 -4.33
C GLU A 82 -4.06 13.27 -5.37
N TRP A 83 -3.92 11.94 -5.26
CA TRP A 83 -4.60 11.01 -6.15
C TRP A 83 -6.12 11.18 -6.07
N HIS A 84 -6.67 11.35 -4.86
CA HIS A 84 -8.09 11.59 -4.65
C HIS A 84 -8.56 12.90 -5.31
N GLU A 85 -7.79 13.99 -5.15
CA GLU A 85 -8.08 15.28 -5.78
C GLU A 85 -8.04 15.21 -7.31
N GLU A 86 -7.05 14.52 -7.88
CA GLU A 86 -6.86 14.39 -9.33
C GLU A 86 -7.91 13.50 -10.01
N THR A 87 -8.30 12.39 -9.38
CA THR A 87 -9.28 11.45 -9.96
C THR A 87 -10.73 11.82 -9.66
N GLY A 88 -10.98 12.79 -8.77
CA GLY A 88 -12.34 13.10 -8.31
C GLY A 88 -13.02 11.88 -7.67
N SER A 89 -12.22 11.06 -6.98
CA SER A 89 -12.65 9.79 -6.43
C SER A 89 -13.90 9.95 -5.54
N GLN A 90 -14.77 8.95 -5.55
CA GLN A 90 -15.98 8.94 -4.73
C GLN A 90 -15.69 8.73 -3.24
N TYR A 91 -14.43 8.53 -2.85
CA TYR A 91 -14.03 8.19 -1.48
C TYR A 91 -13.24 9.31 -0.82
N GLU A 92 -13.75 9.89 0.26
CA GLU A 92 -12.99 10.78 1.14
C GLU A 92 -11.95 9.97 1.95
N VAL A 93 -10.69 10.40 1.95
CA VAL A 93 -9.61 9.75 2.71
C VAL A 93 -9.52 10.38 4.10
N VAL A 94 -9.88 9.63 5.15
CA VAL A 94 -9.89 10.12 6.53
C VAL A 94 -8.90 9.34 7.38
N ARG A 95 -7.93 10.03 7.99
CA ARG A 95 -7.01 9.42 8.97
C ARG A 95 -7.78 9.00 10.23
N LYS A 96 -7.78 7.70 10.54
CA LYS A 96 -8.47 7.14 11.73
C LYS A 96 -7.54 6.84 12.89
N TRP A 97 -6.33 6.40 12.59
CA TRP A 97 -5.39 5.96 13.59
C TRP A 97 -3.95 6.19 13.14
N SER A 98 -3.06 6.43 14.10
CA SER A 98 -1.63 6.36 13.84
C SER A 98 -0.87 5.74 15.00
N GLY A 99 0.06 4.86 14.68
CA GLY A 99 0.92 4.16 15.61
C GLY A 99 2.38 4.50 15.40
N PHE A 100 3.14 4.34 16.47
CA PHE A 100 4.59 4.39 16.37
C PHE A 100 5.11 3.21 15.54
N ASN A 101 6.09 3.46 14.67
CA ASN A 101 6.76 2.44 13.86
C ASN A 101 8.15 2.11 14.42
N SER A 102 9.13 3.01 14.21
CA SER A 102 10.50 2.86 14.71
C SER A 102 11.19 4.22 14.82
N HIS A 103 12.23 4.30 15.65
CA HIS A 103 13.11 5.45 15.78
C HIS A 103 14.21 5.49 14.70
N TRP A 104 14.54 4.34 14.11
CA TRP A 104 15.65 4.20 13.16
C TRP A 104 15.25 3.29 12.01
N ILE A 105 15.13 3.87 10.81
CA ILE A 105 14.86 3.18 9.54
C ILE A 105 15.62 3.94 8.44
N ASP A 106 16.39 3.19 7.66
CA ASP A 106 17.19 3.72 6.53
C ASP A 106 16.38 3.77 5.21
N ASP A 107 15.30 2.99 5.12
CA ASP A 107 14.39 2.94 3.96
C ASP A 107 13.32 4.04 4.07
N GLU A 108 13.40 5.07 3.22
CA GLU A 108 12.45 6.20 3.22
C GLU A 108 10.99 5.77 3.05
N ARG A 109 10.76 4.66 2.33
CA ARG A 109 9.44 4.07 2.11
C ARG A 109 8.81 3.55 3.41
N ARG A 110 9.59 3.42 4.49
CA ARG A 110 9.19 2.93 5.81
C ARG A 110 9.34 3.97 6.92
N LYS A 111 9.75 5.20 6.57
CA LYS A 111 9.91 6.27 7.56
C LYS A 111 8.54 6.78 8.02
N GLY A 112 8.51 7.24 9.26
CA GLY A 112 7.32 7.82 9.87
C GLY A 112 6.41 6.80 10.55
N ARG A 113 5.23 7.28 10.96
CA ARG A 113 4.25 6.48 11.71
C ARG A 113 3.54 5.47 10.80
N VAL A 114 3.06 4.37 11.38
CA VAL A 114 2.03 3.56 10.71
C VAL A 114 0.72 4.30 10.83
N VAL A 115 0.01 4.46 9.72
CA VAL A 115 -1.25 5.20 9.68
C VAL A 115 -2.33 4.33 9.03
N VAL A 116 -3.54 4.42 9.57
CA VAL A 116 -4.74 3.80 9.01
C VAL A 116 -5.66 4.91 8.50
N TRP A 117 -5.97 4.86 7.21
CA TRP A 117 -6.93 5.73 6.55
C TRP A 117 -8.21 4.97 6.24
N GLU A 118 -9.36 5.59 6.43
CA GLU A 118 -10.67 5.12 5.97
C GLU A 118 -11.02 5.80 4.66
N PHE A 119 -11.45 5.03 3.67
CA PHE A 119 -12.04 5.50 2.43
C PHE A 119 -13.55 5.55 2.59
N LYS A 120 -14.06 6.75 2.88
CA LYS A 120 -15.49 6.97 3.14
C LYS A 120 -16.18 7.40 1.85
N GLU A 121 -17.18 6.64 1.39
CA GLU A 121 -17.97 7.06 0.25
C GLU A 121 -18.63 8.43 0.49
N ARG A 122 -18.44 9.34 -0.46
CA ARG A 122 -19.14 10.61 -0.52
C ARG A 122 -20.60 10.29 -0.87
N VAL A 123 -21.46 10.33 0.13
CA VAL A 123 -22.92 10.33 -0.09
C VAL A 123 -23.22 11.57 -0.93
N LYS A 124 -23.56 11.38 -2.21
CA LYS A 124 -24.14 12.46 -3.03
C LYS A 124 -25.45 12.86 -2.36
N ALA A 125 -25.50 14.09 -1.85
CA ALA A 125 -26.73 14.74 -1.42
C ALA A 125 -27.63 15.01 -2.63
#